data_AF-A0A268K0C8-F1
#
_entry.id   AF-A0A268K0C8-F1
#
_cell.length_a   1.000
_cell.length_b   1.000
_cell.length_c   1.000
_cell.angle_alpha   90.00
_cell.angle_beta   90.00
_cell.angle_gamma   90.00
#
_symmetry.space_group_name_H-M   'P 1'
#
loop_
_entity.id
_entity.type
_entity.pdbx_description
1 polymer ?
#
loop_
_entity_poly.entity_id
_entity_poly.type
_entity_poly.pdbx_seq_one_letter_code
_entity_poly.pdbx_strand_id
1 'polypeptide(L)'
;METILDRIIEEKRKEVQKLREGNFIKVEAKPRRSFIHKLTAADEIAIISEFKRASPSKGIINSGADPAEQAVRYEQAGASAISVLTDSTFFKGSFSDLRAVREAVDLPILCKDFIIDSSQIDMAAENGADIILLIVAALDQESLIKLYQYAQGLNLEVLVEVHDQVELENALQIGAQLIGVNNRDLKTFTVSLETTESLAKSIKDAGAFLISESGIHQKEDVERVRNAGANGILVGEAFMKSPDLLQSFKDFRLPLAGGLQQ
;
A
#
# COMPACT_ATOMS: atom_id res chain seq x y z
N MET A 1 0.94 26.35 -7.54
CA MET A 1 1.80 26.23 -6.34
C MET A 1 2.24 24.78 -6.31
N GLU A 2 3.55 24.52 -6.20
CA GLU A 2 4.11 23.16 -6.23
C GLU A 2 3.64 22.36 -5.00
N THR A 3 3.15 21.14 -5.23
CA THR A 3 2.68 20.24 -4.17
C THR A 3 3.83 19.38 -3.62
N ILE A 4 3.60 18.68 -2.50
CA ILE A 4 4.58 17.70 -2.01
C ILE A 4 4.78 16.55 -3.01
N LEU A 5 3.71 16.15 -3.69
CA LEU A 5 3.76 15.09 -4.69
C LEU A 5 4.66 15.51 -5.86
N ASP A 6 4.51 16.74 -6.36
CA ASP A 6 5.38 17.26 -7.43
C ASP A 6 6.87 17.16 -7.06
N ARG A 7 7.21 17.54 -5.82
CA ARG A 7 8.59 17.46 -5.30
C ARG A 7 9.08 16.02 -5.18
N ILE A 8 8.22 15.10 -4.76
CA ILE A 8 8.56 13.68 -4.66
C ILE A 8 8.83 13.12 -6.06
N ILE A 9 7.94 13.36 -7.02
CA ILE A 9 8.07 12.86 -8.38
C ILE A 9 9.30 13.44 -9.07
N GLU A 10 9.62 14.71 -8.84
CA GLU A 10 10.84 15.32 -9.37
C GLU A 10 12.11 14.67 -8.83
N GLU A 11 12.13 14.30 -7.55
CA GLU A 11 13.26 13.54 -7.01
C GLU A 11 13.31 12.11 -7.55
N LYS A 12 12.16 11.45 -7.70
CA LYS A 12 12.08 10.10 -8.30
C LYS A 12 12.63 10.07 -9.72
N ARG A 13 12.42 11.12 -10.52
CA ARG A 13 13.01 11.20 -11.87
C ARG A 13 14.55 11.15 -11.83
N LYS A 14 15.17 11.83 -10.86
CA LYS A 14 16.63 11.79 -10.67
C LYS A 14 17.10 10.43 -10.18
N GLU A 15 16.35 9.81 -9.28
CA GLU A 15 16.65 8.45 -8.78
C GLU A 15 16.56 7.41 -9.91
N VAL A 16 15.52 7.46 -10.73
CA VAL A 16 15.32 6.60 -11.91
C VAL A 16 16.43 6.78 -12.93
N GLN A 17 16.85 8.03 -13.19
CA GLN A 17 17.97 8.28 -14.09
C GLN A 17 19.24 7.57 -13.60
N LYS A 18 19.58 7.70 -12.31
CA LYS A 18 20.74 7.02 -11.72
C LYS A 18 20.60 5.49 -11.76
N LEU A 19 19.40 4.98 -11.53
CA LEU A 19 19.11 3.54 -11.59
C LEU A 19 19.35 2.97 -13.00
N ARG A 20 18.92 3.70 -14.03
CA ARG A 20 19.11 3.33 -15.45
C ARG A 20 20.55 3.46 -15.93
N GLU A 21 21.34 4.39 -15.36
CA GLU A 21 22.77 4.53 -15.64
C GLU A 21 23.61 3.40 -15.00
N GLY A 22 23.07 2.71 -14.00
CA GLY A 22 23.68 1.54 -13.37
C GLY A 22 23.57 0.25 -14.18
N ASN A 23 24.25 -0.80 -13.72
CA ASN A 23 24.12 -2.17 -14.24
C ASN A 23 22.83 -2.83 -13.74
N PHE A 24 21.70 -2.31 -14.19
CA PHE A 24 20.40 -2.82 -13.82
C PHE A 24 20.01 -4.02 -14.71
N ILE A 25 19.49 -5.08 -14.09
CA ILE A 25 19.06 -6.30 -14.76
C ILE A 25 17.55 -6.43 -14.64
N LYS A 26 16.88 -6.57 -15.78
CA LYS A 26 15.45 -6.88 -15.82
C LYS A 26 15.20 -8.21 -15.12
N VAL A 27 14.27 -8.22 -14.18
CA VAL A 27 13.91 -9.46 -13.46
C VAL A 27 12.94 -10.30 -14.28
N GLU A 28 13.04 -11.62 -14.09
CA GLU A 28 12.10 -12.58 -14.65
C GLU A 28 10.89 -12.76 -13.72
N ALA A 29 9.77 -13.16 -14.31
CA ALA A 29 8.57 -13.51 -13.57
C ALA A 29 8.83 -14.75 -12.69
N LYS A 30 8.44 -14.68 -11.42
CA LYS A 30 8.52 -15.80 -10.47
C LYS A 30 7.21 -15.92 -9.69
N PRO A 31 6.90 -17.08 -9.08
CA PRO A 31 5.76 -17.18 -8.17
C PRO A 31 5.87 -16.16 -7.02
N ARG A 32 4.76 -15.50 -6.70
CA ARG A 32 4.62 -14.51 -5.62
C ARG A 32 3.53 -14.95 -4.64
N ARG A 33 3.56 -14.41 -3.43
CA ARG A 33 2.47 -14.61 -2.45
C ARG A 33 1.32 -13.68 -2.79
N SER A 34 0.13 -14.25 -2.96
CA SER A 34 -1.04 -13.48 -3.37
C SER A 34 -1.78 -12.92 -2.16
N PHE A 35 -1.91 -11.59 -2.11
CA PHE A 35 -2.78 -10.91 -1.16
C PHE A 35 -4.24 -10.95 -1.62
N ILE A 36 -4.50 -10.92 -2.92
CA ILE A 36 -5.85 -11.11 -3.48
C ILE A 36 -6.45 -12.46 -3.07
N HIS A 37 -5.68 -13.55 -3.10
CA HIS A 37 -6.15 -14.84 -2.57
C HIS A 37 -6.48 -14.77 -1.08
N LYS A 38 -5.69 -14.03 -0.27
CA LYS A 38 -6.03 -13.83 1.15
C LYS A 38 -7.34 -13.08 1.32
N LEU A 39 -7.56 -12.03 0.52
CA LEU A 39 -8.81 -11.24 0.56
C LEU A 39 -10.03 -12.07 0.12
N THR A 40 -9.86 -12.95 -0.87
CA THR A 40 -10.94 -13.81 -1.38
C THR A 40 -11.41 -14.81 -0.33
N ALA A 41 -10.50 -15.32 0.51
CA ALA A 41 -10.78 -16.27 1.57
C ALA A 41 -11.10 -15.61 2.93
N ALA A 42 -11.04 -14.28 3.02
CA ALA A 42 -11.18 -13.57 4.29
C ALA A 42 -12.64 -13.46 4.74
N ASP A 43 -12.88 -13.73 6.03
CA ASP A 43 -14.13 -13.48 6.75
C ASP A 43 -14.06 -12.21 7.61
N GLU A 44 -12.85 -11.73 7.89
CA GLU A 44 -12.54 -10.50 8.62
C GLU A 44 -11.82 -9.47 7.74
N ILE A 45 -11.84 -8.19 8.17
CA ILE A 45 -11.06 -7.12 7.55
C ILE A 45 -9.58 -7.52 7.51
N ALA A 46 -9.01 -7.52 6.31
CA ALA A 46 -7.59 -7.73 6.12
C ALA A 46 -6.78 -6.51 6.58
N ILE A 47 -5.64 -6.75 7.22
CA ILE A 47 -4.80 -5.68 7.76
C ILE A 47 -3.46 -5.69 7.03
N ILE A 48 -3.18 -4.63 6.27
CA ILE A 48 -1.85 -4.34 5.72
C ILE A 48 -1.11 -3.47 6.74
N SER A 49 -0.10 -4.04 7.40
CA SER A 49 0.67 -3.34 8.43
C SER A 49 1.88 -2.64 7.83
N GLU A 50 1.94 -1.32 8.00
CA GLU A 50 2.98 -0.50 7.40
C GLU A 50 4.16 -0.26 8.35
N PHE A 51 5.35 -0.61 7.88
CA PHE A 51 6.61 -0.20 8.45
C PHE A 51 7.05 1.14 7.86
N LYS A 52 7.21 2.16 8.71
CA LYS A 52 7.72 3.48 8.33
C LYS A 52 8.56 4.12 9.43
N ARG A 53 9.72 4.66 9.07
CA ARG A 53 10.60 5.39 10.01
C ARG A 53 10.22 6.86 10.14
N ALA A 54 9.77 7.47 9.04
CA ALA A 54 9.38 8.87 9.00
C ALA A 54 8.25 9.12 8.00
N SER A 55 7.63 10.30 8.07
CA SER A 55 6.79 10.83 6.99
C SER A 55 6.94 12.35 6.89
N PRO A 56 6.68 12.96 5.72
CA PRO A 56 6.67 14.43 5.57
C PRO A 56 5.71 15.13 6.53
N SER A 57 4.59 14.48 6.88
CA SER A 57 3.55 15.05 7.73
C SER A 57 3.81 14.94 9.24
N LYS A 58 4.65 13.99 9.68
CA LYS A 58 4.86 13.70 11.11
C LYS A 58 6.32 13.74 11.54
N GLY A 59 7.27 13.89 10.62
CA GLY A 59 8.70 13.79 10.92
C GLY A 59 9.12 12.36 11.25
N ILE A 60 10.08 12.20 12.16
CA ILE A 60 10.55 10.87 12.61
C ILE A 60 9.49 10.24 13.50
N ILE A 61 9.07 9.02 13.15
CA ILE A 61 8.11 8.21 13.90
C ILE A 61 8.88 7.26 14.83
N ASN A 62 9.79 6.47 14.26
CA ASN A 62 10.66 5.58 15.01
C ASN A 62 11.94 5.30 14.20
N SER A 63 13.03 6.02 14.50
CA SER A 63 14.29 5.88 13.77
C SER A 63 15.09 4.63 14.16
N GLY A 64 14.79 4.01 15.30
CA GLY A 64 15.51 2.84 15.81
C GLY A 64 14.84 1.51 15.54
N ALA A 65 13.65 1.51 14.91
CA ALA A 65 12.93 0.28 14.60
C ALA A 65 13.67 -0.53 13.52
N ASP A 66 13.95 -1.79 13.84
CA ASP A 66 14.40 -2.78 12.87
C ASP A 66 13.20 -3.27 12.02
N PRO A 67 13.30 -3.23 10.67
CA PRO A 67 12.21 -3.61 9.80
C PRO A 67 11.83 -5.09 9.91
N ALA A 68 12.82 -5.98 10.07
CA ALA A 68 12.59 -7.42 10.17
C ALA A 68 11.91 -7.77 11.50
N GLU A 69 12.42 -7.25 12.62
CA GLU A 69 11.81 -7.46 13.94
C GLU A 69 10.37 -6.94 13.98
N GLN A 70 10.12 -5.76 13.42
CA GLN A 70 8.77 -5.20 13.39
C GLN A 70 7.83 -5.99 12.48
N ALA A 71 8.31 -6.49 11.34
CA ALA A 71 7.52 -7.34 10.46
C ALA A 71 7.13 -8.67 11.12
N VAL A 72 8.06 -9.32 11.85
CA VAL A 72 7.76 -10.54 12.62
C VAL A 72 6.69 -10.26 13.67
N ARG A 73 6.76 -9.12 14.36
CA ARG A 73 5.71 -8.71 15.32
C ARG A 73 4.35 -8.52 14.66
N TYR A 74 4.31 -7.91 13.47
CA TYR A 74 3.07 -7.78 12.69
C TYR A 74 2.53 -9.13 12.22
N GLU A 75 3.38 -10.03 11.74
CA GLU A 75 2.97 -11.38 11.34
C GLU A 75 2.42 -12.19 12.53
N GLN A 76 3.07 -12.11 13.70
CA GLN A 76 2.59 -12.78 14.92
C GLN A 76 1.29 -12.17 15.46
N ALA A 77 1.11 -10.86 15.34
CA ALA A 77 -0.17 -10.20 15.62
C ALA A 77 -1.24 -10.57 14.58
N GLY A 78 -0.80 -11.06 13.41
CA GLY A 78 -1.54 -11.59 12.27
C GLY A 78 -2.03 -10.53 11.30
N ALA A 79 -1.08 -9.74 10.83
CA ALA A 79 -1.21 -8.97 9.60
C ALA A 79 -1.50 -9.89 8.41
N SER A 80 -2.27 -9.40 7.47
CA SER A 80 -2.57 -10.10 6.22
C SER A 80 -1.46 -9.89 5.18
N ALA A 81 -0.85 -8.71 5.19
CA ALA A 81 0.31 -8.31 4.39
C ALA A 81 1.15 -7.25 5.12
N ILE A 82 2.39 -7.04 4.69
CA ILE A 82 3.29 -6.00 5.22
C ILE A 82 3.50 -4.93 4.13
N SER A 83 3.33 -3.66 4.48
CA SER A 83 3.74 -2.53 3.64
C SER A 83 5.08 -2.00 4.11
N VAL A 84 6.03 -1.83 3.21
CA VAL A 84 7.37 -1.30 3.52
C VAL A 84 7.61 -0.06 2.69
N LEU A 85 7.84 1.08 3.36
CA LEU A 85 8.27 2.30 2.68
C LEU A 85 9.70 2.12 2.18
N THR A 86 9.93 2.32 0.88
CA THR A 86 11.25 2.22 0.26
C THR A 86 11.83 3.56 -0.18
N ASP A 87 11.03 4.63 -0.15
CA ASP A 87 11.50 5.98 -0.44
C ASP A 87 12.49 6.49 0.63
N SER A 88 13.73 6.75 0.22
CA SER A 88 14.79 7.21 1.11
C SER A 88 14.68 8.68 1.48
N THR A 89 14.24 9.52 0.55
CA THR A 89 14.38 10.98 0.67
C THR A 89 13.34 11.59 1.62
N PHE A 90 12.08 11.14 1.52
CA PHE A 90 10.94 11.71 2.24
C PHE A 90 10.47 10.81 3.38
N PHE A 91 10.64 9.48 3.26
CA PHE A 91 10.15 8.51 4.26
C PHE A 91 11.27 7.78 5.03
N LYS A 92 12.54 7.97 4.63
CA LYS A 92 13.71 7.30 5.23
C LYS A 92 13.62 5.77 5.19
N GLY A 93 13.01 5.25 4.13
CA GLY A 93 12.95 3.84 3.78
C GLY A 93 14.10 3.43 2.85
N SER A 94 14.12 2.15 2.47
CA SER A 94 15.07 1.62 1.50
C SER A 94 14.62 0.26 0.95
N PHE A 95 15.10 -0.11 -0.23
CA PHE A 95 14.94 -1.48 -0.76
C PHE A 95 15.63 -2.55 0.10
N SER A 96 16.65 -2.17 0.89
CA SER A 96 17.25 -3.06 1.88
C SER A 96 16.28 -3.40 3.01
N ASP A 97 15.42 -2.45 3.42
CA ASP A 97 14.35 -2.73 4.39
C ASP A 97 13.34 -3.73 3.84
N LEU A 98 12.95 -3.55 2.56
CA LEU A 98 12.05 -4.48 1.87
C LEU A 98 12.63 -5.90 1.85
N ARG A 99 13.92 -6.04 1.53
CA ARG A 99 14.63 -7.32 1.52
C ARG A 99 14.70 -7.94 2.92
N ALA A 100 15.04 -7.14 3.94
CA ALA A 100 15.10 -7.61 5.32
C ALA A 100 13.74 -8.13 5.81
N VAL A 101 12.64 -7.45 5.46
CA VAL A 101 11.28 -7.95 5.75
C VAL A 101 11.00 -9.26 5.02
N ARG A 102 11.33 -9.36 3.72
CA ARG A 102 11.14 -10.60 2.95
C ARG A 102 11.88 -11.80 3.54
N GLU A 103 13.06 -11.59 4.09
CA GLU A 103 13.86 -12.63 4.74
C GLU A 103 13.28 -13.08 6.09
N ALA A 104 12.45 -12.24 6.72
CA ALA A 104 11.98 -12.45 8.09
C ALA A 104 10.56 -13.04 8.21
N VAL A 105 9.68 -12.82 7.22
CA VAL A 105 8.25 -13.24 7.29
C VAL A 105 7.82 -14.00 6.04
N ASP A 106 6.69 -14.71 6.10
CA ASP A 106 6.09 -15.43 4.96
C ASP A 106 4.84 -14.74 4.38
N LEU A 107 4.51 -13.52 4.84
CA LEU A 107 3.39 -12.73 4.31
C LEU A 107 3.66 -12.16 2.90
N PRO A 108 2.60 -11.78 2.15
CA PRO A 108 2.71 -10.88 1.01
C PRO A 108 3.28 -9.52 1.45
N ILE A 109 4.16 -8.95 0.63
CA ILE A 109 4.83 -7.67 0.93
C ILE A 109 4.53 -6.64 -0.16
N LEU A 110 4.01 -5.49 0.26
CA LEU A 110 3.84 -4.29 -0.55
C LEU A 110 5.11 -3.43 -0.50
N CYS A 111 5.69 -3.17 -1.68
CA CYS A 111 6.67 -2.10 -1.86
C CYS A 111 5.93 -0.76 -2.00
N LYS A 112 5.92 0.03 -0.92
CA LYS A 112 5.27 1.35 -0.89
C LYS A 112 6.30 2.41 -1.31
N ASP A 113 6.29 2.76 -2.59
CA ASP A 113 7.12 3.81 -3.20
C ASP A 113 6.31 4.59 -4.25
N PHE A 114 6.89 5.66 -4.77
CA PHE A 114 6.36 6.45 -5.88
C PHE A 114 6.93 5.90 -7.19
N ILE A 115 6.27 4.87 -7.72
CA ILE A 115 6.70 4.21 -8.96
C ILE A 115 6.27 5.03 -10.17
N ILE A 116 7.25 5.48 -10.94
CA ILE A 116 7.09 6.21 -12.21
C ILE A 116 7.80 5.53 -13.38
N ASP A 117 8.55 4.45 -13.11
CA ASP A 117 9.31 3.71 -14.11
C ASP A 117 9.37 2.21 -13.83
N SER A 118 9.47 1.41 -14.90
CA SER A 118 9.54 -0.06 -14.79
C SER A 118 10.79 -0.53 -14.03
N SER A 119 11.89 0.22 -14.10
CA SER A 119 13.10 -0.11 -13.35
C SER A 119 12.87 -0.13 -11.82
N GLN A 120 11.95 0.69 -11.31
CA GLN A 120 11.57 0.65 -9.90
C GLN A 120 10.74 -0.61 -9.57
N ILE A 121 9.88 -1.06 -10.49
CA ILE A 121 9.10 -2.29 -10.34
C ILE A 121 10.03 -3.50 -10.25
N ASP A 122 11.02 -3.55 -11.13
CA ASP A 122 12.04 -4.59 -11.13
C ASP A 122 12.86 -4.58 -9.82
N MET A 123 13.26 -3.40 -9.34
CA MET A 123 13.93 -3.26 -8.03
C MET A 123 13.05 -3.77 -6.88
N ALA A 124 11.76 -3.44 -6.88
CA ALA A 124 10.81 -3.96 -5.89
C ALA A 124 10.72 -5.50 -5.97
N ALA A 125 10.59 -6.03 -7.18
CA ALA A 125 10.50 -7.45 -7.46
C ALA A 125 11.77 -8.23 -7.04
N GLU A 126 12.96 -7.70 -7.32
CA GLU A 126 14.25 -8.26 -6.93
C GLU A 126 14.38 -8.34 -5.41
N ASN A 127 13.95 -7.27 -4.71
CA ASN A 127 14.01 -7.16 -3.26
C ASN A 127 12.82 -7.81 -2.53
N GLY A 128 12.01 -8.59 -3.24
CA GLY A 128 11.04 -9.49 -2.61
C GLY A 128 9.62 -8.96 -2.50
N ALA A 129 9.26 -7.87 -3.16
CA ALA A 129 7.87 -7.42 -3.25
C ALA A 129 6.98 -8.49 -3.86
N ASP A 130 5.77 -8.63 -3.33
CA ASP A 130 4.67 -9.38 -3.93
C ASP A 130 3.63 -8.43 -4.52
N ILE A 131 3.54 -7.22 -3.96
CA ILE A 131 2.63 -6.14 -4.36
C ILE A 131 3.44 -4.87 -4.60
N ILE A 132 3.07 -4.10 -5.62
CA ILE A 132 3.58 -2.74 -5.85
C ILE A 132 2.45 -1.71 -5.80
N LEU A 133 2.82 -0.46 -5.52
CA LEU A 133 1.90 0.67 -5.51
C LEU A 133 1.98 1.43 -6.84
N LEU A 134 0.82 1.70 -7.46
CA LEU A 134 0.70 2.73 -8.50
C LEU A 134 -0.27 3.81 -8.03
N ILE A 135 0.18 5.06 -8.03
CA ILE A 135 -0.63 6.20 -7.58
C ILE A 135 -1.17 6.92 -8.80
N VAL A 136 -2.49 6.97 -8.97
CA VAL A 136 -3.10 7.58 -10.17
C VAL A 136 -2.76 9.08 -10.24
N ALA A 137 -2.74 9.78 -9.11
CA ALA A 137 -2.32 11.19 -9.04
C ALA A 137 -0.88 11.46 -9.53
N ALA A 138 -0.01 10.43 -9.56
CA ALA A 138 1.40 10.56 -9.93
C ALA A 138 1.69 10.19 -11.39
N LEU A 139 0.71 9.64 -12.11
CA LEU A 139 0.90 9.01 -13.42
C LEU A 139 -0.13 9.55 -14.40
N ASP A 140 0.29 9.81 -15.64
CA ASP A 140 -0.68 9.91 -16.73
C ASP A 140 -1.26 8.54 -17.07
N GLN A 141 -2.40 8.54 -17.77
CA GLN A 141 -3.14 7.30 -18.07
C GLN A 141 -2.32 6.31 -18.89
N GLU A 142 -1.47 6.79 -19.80
CA GLU A 142 -0.62 5.93 -20.63
C GLU A 142 0.45 5.23 -19.79
N SER A 143 1.09 5.95 -18.88
CA SER A 143 2.10 5.43 -17.96
C SER A 143 1.47 4.47 -16.96
N LEU A 144 0.29 4.78 -16.43
CA LEU A 144 -0.46 3.90 -15.54
C LEU A 144 -0.74 2.54 -16.19
N ILE A 145 -1.26 2.53 -17.43
CA ILE A 145 -1.53 1.30 -18.20
C ILE A 145 -0.23 0.49 -18.38
N LYS A 146 0.84 1.16 -18.85
CA LYS A 146 2.12 0.50 -19.12
C LYS A 146 2.72 -0.14 -17.87
N LEU A 147 2.74 0.58 -16.75
CA LEU A 147 3.32 0.10 -15.50
C LEU A 147 2.47 -1.01 -14.86
N TYR A 148 1.15 -0.90 -14.93
CA TYR A 148 0.22 -1.94 -14.46
C TYR A 148 0.45 -3.26 -15.22
N GLN A 149 0.47 -3.19 -16.56
CA GLN A 149 0.73 -4.37 -17.40
C GLN A 149 2.13 -4.94 -17.19
N TYR A 150 3.13 -4.08 -17.00
CA TYR A 150 4.49 -4.51 -16.70
C TYR A 150 4.58 -5.30 -15.39
N ALA A 151 3.98 -4.77 -14.31
CA ALA A 151 3.93 -5.45 -13.01
C ALA A 151 3.21 -6.80 -13.09
N GLN A 152 2.07 -6.87 -13.80
CA GLN A 152 1.34 -8.12 -14.02
C GLN A 152 2.19 -9.15 -14.77
N GLY A 153 2.99 -8.71 -15.76
CA GLY A 153 3.93 -9.57 -16.49
C GLY A 153 5.02 -10.18 -15.61
N LEU A 154 5.27 -9.64 -14.41
CA LEU A 154 6.19 -10.16 -13.40
C LEU A 154 5.49 -10.94 -12.28
N ASN A 155 4.19 -11.22 -12.44
CA ASN A 155 3.30 -11.80 -11.44
C ASN A 155 3.19 -10.98 -10.14
N LEU A 156 3.45 -9.67 -10.19
CA LEU A 156 3.18 -8.78 -9.06
C LEU A 156 1.70 -8.42 -9.02
N GLU A 157 1.12 -8.39 -7.83
CA GLU A 157 -0.16 -7.72 -7.61
C GLU A 157 0.06 -6.20 -7.55
N VAL A 158 -0.96 -5.42 -7.90
CA VAL A 158 -0.86 -3.96 -7.96
C VAL A 158 -1.96 -3.34 -7.11
N LEU A 159 -1.56 -2.64 -6.06
CA LEU A 159 -2.44 -1.74 -5.31
C LEU A 159 -2.48 -0.41 -6.06
N VAL A 160 -3.62 -0.10 -6.68
CA VAL A 160 -3.82 1.17 -7.40
C VAL A 160 -4.45 2.18 -6.45
N GLU A 161 -3.67 3.20 -6.07
CA GLU A 161 -4.07 4.22 -5.09
C GLU A 161 -4.80 5.38 -5.80
N VAL A 162 -5.99 5.72 -5.28
CA VAL A 162 -6.88 6.78 -5.79
C VAL A 162 -7.33 7.71 -4.66
N HIS A 163 -7.63 8.96 -5.01
CA HIS A 163 -8.07 10.00 -4.07
C HIS A 163 -9.44 10.58 -4.40
N ASP A 164 -9.92 10.41 -5.63
CA ASP A 164 -11.21 10.94 -6.07
C ASP A 164 -11.87 10.06 -7.15
N GLN A 165 -13.05 10.48 -7.60
CA GLN A 165 -13.85 9.75 -8.58
C GLN A 165 -13.19 9.68 -9.97
N VAL A 166 -12.43 10.71 -10.37
CA VAL A 166 -11.75 10.73 -11.68
C VAL A 166 -10.57 9.75 -11.65
N GLU A 167 -9.80 9.74 -10.56
CA GLU A 167 -8.74 8.77 -10.35
C GLU A 167 -9.27 7.33 -10.31
N LEU A 168 -10.43 7.13 -9.67
CA LEU A 168 -11.10 5.84 -9.64
C LEU A 168 -11.53 5.38 -11.04
N GLU A 169 -12.10 6.26 -11.87
CA GLU A 169 -12.47 5.91 -13.24
C GLU A 169 -11.27 5.42 -14.06
N ASN A 170 -10.13 6.08 -13.91
CA ASN A 170 -8.87 5.66 -14.54
C ASN A 170 -8.40 4.29 -14.04
N ALA A 171 -8.46 4.04 -12.72
CA ALA A 171 -8.11 2.75 -12.13
C ALA A 171 -9.05 1.61 -12.58
N LEU A 172 -10.35 1.89 -12.72
CA LEU A 172 -11.31 0.92 -13.23
C LEU A 172 -11.12 0.65 -14.73
N GLN A 173 -10.76 1.65 -15.52
CA GLN A 173 -10.52 1.51 -16.96
C GLN A 173 -9.38 0.53 -17.27
N ILE A 174 -8.35 0.47 -16.41
CA ILE A 174 -7.23 -0.47 -16.57
C ILE A 174 -7.54 -1.87 -16.01
N GLY A 175 -8.71 -2.07 -15.42
CA GLY A 175 -9.10 -3.34 -14.78
C GLY A 175 -8.36 -3.62 -13.47
N ALA A 176 -8.10 -2.58 -12.67
CA ALA A 176 -7.48 -2.73 -11.35
C ALA A 176 -8.32 -3.65 -10.45
N GLN A 177 -7.72 -4.74 -9.96
CA GLN A 177 -8.40 -5.69 -9.06
C GLN A 177 -8.27 -5.31 -7.58
N LEU A 178 -7.25 -4.52 -7.23
CA LEU A 178 -6.95 -4.09 -5.87
C LEU A 178 -6.81 -2.57 -5.86
N ILE A 179 -7.77 -1.88 -5.24
CA ILE A 179 -7.86 -0.42 -5.24
C ILE A 179 -7.69 0.09 -3.81
N GLY A 180 -6.71 0.97 -3.64
CA GLY A 180 -6.44 1.70 -2.41
C GLY A 180 -7.11 3.06 -2.43
N VAL A 181 -8.01 3.34 -1.49
CA VAL A 181 -8.55 4.69 -1.33
C VAL A 181 -7.78 5.39 -0.23
N ASN A 182 -6.99 6.39 -0.61
CA ASN A 182 -6.22 7.16 0.34
C ASN A 182 -7.03 8.35 0.86
N ASN A 183 -7.43 8.24 2.12
CA ASN A 183 -8.23 9.24 2.82
C ASN A 183 -7.46 10.54 3.11
N ARG A 184 -6.14 10.59 2.84
CA ARG A 184 -5.31 11.77 3.00
C ARG A 184 -5.17 12.49 1.67
N ASP A 185 -5.63 13.74 1.63
CA ASP A 185 -5.35 14.65 0.52
C ASP A 185 -3.86 15.02 0.51
N LEU A 186 -3.16 14.76 -0.59
CA LEU A 186 -1.72 15.02 -0.73
C LEU A 186 -1.39 16.52 -0.91
N LYS A 187 -2.37 17.38 -1.21
CA LYS A 187 -2.22 18.84 -1.32
C LYS A 187 -2.43 19.53 0.01
N THR A 188 -3.45 19.12 0.77
CA THR A 188 -3.85 19.78 2.03
C THR A 188 -3.43 19.02 3.29
N PHE A 189 -3.07 17.73 3.16
CA PHE A 189 -2.86 16.78 4.25
C PHE A 189 -4.08 16.55 5.16
N THR A 190 -5.24 17.08 4.81
CA THR A 190 -6.50 16.77 5.47
C THR A 190 -6.82 15.30 5.28
N VAL A 191 -7.31 14.67 6.33
CA VAL A 191 -7.66 13.25 6.33
C VAL A 191 -9.16 13.13 6.58
N SER A 192 -9.87 12.46 5.68
CA SER A 192 -11.29 12.16 5.87
C SER A 192 -11.64 10.76 5.34
N LEU A 193 -12.30 9.97 6.20
CA LEU A 193 -12.84 8.65 5.82
C LEU A 193 -14.04 8.78 4.87
N GLU A 194 -14.61 9.98 4.68
CA GLU A 194 -15.63 10.24 3.66
C GLU A 194 -15.14 9.88 2.25
N THR A 195 -13.84 9.99 1.98
CA THR A 195 -13.28 9.63 0.67
C THR A 195 -13.55 8.15 0.38
N THR A 196 -13.20 7.26 1.31
CA THR A 196 -13.52 5.83 1.22
C THR A 196 -15.03 5.61 1.06
N GLU A 197 -15.86 6.28 1.86
CA GLU A 197 -17.32 6.13 1.80
C GLU A 197 -17.90 6.50 0.43
N SER A 198 -17.39 7.58 -0.17
CA SER A 198 -17.87 8.10 -1.44
C SER A 198 -17.50 7.21 -2.64
N LEU A 199 -16.34 6.54 -2.58
CA LEU A 199 -15.81 5.72 -3.68
C LEU A 199 -16.17 4.23 -3.58
N ALA A 200 -16.51 3.75 -2.37
CA ALA A 200 -16.66 2.32 -2.10
C ALA A 200 -17.70 1.62 -2.97
N LYS A 201 -18.84 2.28 -3.26
CA LYS A 201 -19.90 1.67 -4.07
C LYS A 201 -19.41 1.35 -5.49
N SER A 202 -18.76 2.30 -6.15
CA SER A 202 -18.24 2.13 -7.51
C SER A 202 -17.17 1.03 -7.58
N ILE A 203 -16.32 0.92 -6.56
CA ILE A 203 -15.29 -0.13 -6.46
C ILE A 203 -15.93 -1.51 -6.32
N LYS A 204 -16.94 -1.64 -5.44
CA LYS A 204 -17.69 -2.89 -5.26
C LYS A 204 -18.44 -3.32 -6.51
N ASP A 205 -19.13 -2.39 -7.17
CA ASP A 205 -19.90 -2.68 -8.37
C ASP A 205 -19.00 -3.20 -9.51
N ALA A 206 -17.74 -2.77 -9.54
CA ALA A 206 -16.72 -3.27 -10.47
C ALA A 206 -16.12 -4.64 -10.07
N GLY A 207 -16.42 -5.14 -8.86
CA GLY A 207 -15.87 -6.40 -8.35
C GLY A 207 -14.41 -6.32 -7.90
N ALA A 208 -13.87 -5.12 -7.67
CA ALA A 208 -12.52 -4.91 -7.16
C ALA A 208 -12.48 -4.95 -5.63
N PHE A 209 -11.35 -5.34 -5.06
CA PHE A 209 -11.11 -5.28 -3.62
C PHE A 209 -10.75 -3.86 -3.20
N LEU A 210 -11.41 -3.37 -2.14
CA LEU A 210 -11.19 -2.06 -1.56
C LEU A 210 -10.28 -2.14 -0.34
N ILE A 211 -9.16 -1.42 -0.37
CA ILE A 211 -8.31 -1.15 0.77
C ILE A 211 -8.47 0.32 1.18
N SER A 212 -8.87 0.58 2.42
CA SER A 212 -8.91 1.95 2.95
C SER A 212 -7.56 2.33 3.56
N GLU A 213 -7.01 3.47 3.16
CA GLU A 213 -5.69 3.92 3.58
C GLU A 213 -5.75 5.28 4.27
N SER A 214 -4.87 5.50 5.25
CA SER A 214 -4.82 6.72 6.07
C SER A 214 -6.05 6.96 6.96
N GLY A 215 -5.84 7.58 8.13
CA GLY A 215 -6.93 8.06 9.00
C GLY A 215 -7.59 7.01 9.91
N ILE A 216 -7.04 5.80 9.96
CA ILE A 216 -7.57 4.71 10.77
C ILE A 216 -6.72 4.59 12.04
N HIS A 217 -7.30 4.96 13.18
CA HIS A 217 -6.61 5.10 14.46
C HIS A 217 -7.24 4.29 15.58
N GLN A 218 -8.54 4.02 15.49
CA GLN A 218 -9.31 3.28 16.47
C GLN A 218 -10.33 2.35 15.82
N LYS A 219 -10.95 1.48 16.63
CA LYS A 219 -11.92 0.48 16.16
C LYS A 219 -13.07 1.09 15.37
N GLU A 220 -13.57 2.25 15.82
CA GLU A 220 -14.70 2.94 15.19
C GLU A 220 -14.38 3.39 13.76
N ASP A 221 -13.12 3.73 13.48
CA ASP A 221 -12.67 4.05 12.12
C ASP A 221 -12.72 2.81 11.22
N VAL A 222 -12.30 1.65 11.75
CA VAL A 222 -12.38 0.37 11.04
C VAL A 222 -13.82 0.00 10.76
N GLU A 223 -14.72 0.14 11.75
CA GLU A 223 -16.15 -0.07 11.58
C GLU A 223 -16.72 0.80 10.47
N ARG A 224 -16.36 2.09 10.44
CA ARG A 224 -16.80 3.04 9.42
C ARG A 224 -16.41 2.61 8.02
N VAL A 225 -15.12 2.36 7.76
CA VAL A 225 -14.64 1.99 6.41
C VAL A 225 -15.09 0.58 5.99
N ARG A 226 -15.20 -0.35 6.94
CA ARG A 226 -15.76 -1.68 6.71
C ARG A 226 -17.23 -1.60 6.31
N ASN A 227 -18.03 -0.80 7.01
CA ASN A 227 -19.45 -0.62 6.70
C ASN A 227 -19.65 0.05 5.33
N ALA A 228 -18.74 0.95 4.93
CA ALA A 228 -18.70 1.49 3.58
C ALA A 228 -18.38 0.39 2.55
N GLY A 229 -17.48 -0.52 2.91
CA GLY A 229 -17.18 -1.66 2.06
C GLY A 229 -15.76 -2.13 1.92
N ALA A 230 -14.86 -1.60 2.73
CA ALA A 230 -13.47 -2.02 2.69
C ALA A 230 -13.35 -3.52 2.95
N ASN A 231 -12.56 -4.20 2.12
CA ASN A 231 -12.11 -5.58 2.35
C ASN A 231 -10.86 -5.61 3.26
N GLY A 232 -10.11 -4.51 3.27
CA GLY A 232 -8.94 -4.37 4.12
C GLY A 232 -8.61 -2.92 4.44
N ILE A 233 -7.64 -2.75 5.33
CA ILE A 233 -7.12 -1.45 5.78
C ILE A 233 -5.60 -1.44 5.70
N LEU A 234 -5.00 -0.30 5.38
CA LEU A 234 -3.57 -0.07 5.49
C LEU A 234 -3.27 0.84 6.68
N VAL A 235 -2.59 0.29 7.67
CA VAL A 235 -2.36 0.96 8.97
C VAL A 235 -0.87 0.97 9.30
N GLY A 236 -0.33 2.18 9.47
CA GLY A 236 1.06 2.39 9.90
C GLY A 236 1.18 3.11 11.23
N GLU A 237 0.71 4.36 11.30
CA GLU A 237 0.98 5.23 12.46
C GLU A 237 0.40 4.70 13.77
N ALA A 238 -0.83 4.17 13.74
CA ALA A 238 -1.49 3.64 14.94
C ALA A 238 -0.72 2.45 15.53
N PHE A 239 -0.25 1.53 14.68
CA PHE A 239 0.49 0.35 15.13
C PHE A 239 1.92 0.65 15.54
N MET A 240 2.62 1.53 14.81
CA MET A 240 3.98 1.95 15.16
C MET A 240 4.05 2.65 16.52
N LYS A 241 2.95 3.28 16.97
CA LYS A 241 2.84 3.97 18.26
C LYS A 241 2.11 3.16 19.33
N SER A 242 1.62 1.97 19.00
CA SER A 242 0.80 1.20 19.93
C SER A 242 1.63 0.65 21.09
N PRO A 243 1.24 0.89 22.35
CA PRO A 243 1.88 0.28 23.51
C PRO A 243 1.56 -1.22 23.63
N ASP A 244 0.41 -1.66 23.09
CA ASP A 244 -0.03 -3.06 23.02
C ASP A 244 -0.52 -3.37 21.62
N LEU A 245 0.42 -3.82 20.78
CA LEU A 245 0.15 -4.16 19.38
C LEU A 245 -0.88 -5.27 19.24
N LEU A 246 -0.85 -6.29 20.12
CA LEU A 246 -1.78 -7.42 20.04
C LEU A 246 -3.21 -6.96 20.32
N GLN A 247 -3.40 -6.09 21.31
CA GLN A 247 -4.72 -5.52 21.58
C GLN A 247 -5.20 -4.65 20.41
N SER A 248 -4.33 -3.81 19.82
CA SER A 248 -4.71 -3.02 18.64
C SER A 248 -5.17 -3.88 17.47
N PHE A 249 -4.52 -5.02 17.22
CA PHE A 249 -4.96 -5.97 16.19
C PHE A 249 -6.32 -6.59 16.50
N LYS A 250 -6.57 -6.98 17.75
CA LYS A 250 -7.88 -7.50 18.17
C LYS A 250 -8.99 -6.49 17.96
N ASP A 251 -8.72 -5.21 18.24
CA ASP A 251 -9.70 -4.15 18.08
C ASP A 251 -10.02 -3.89 16.60
N PHE A 252 -9.06 -4.13 15.71
CA PHE A 252 -9.17 -3.85 14.26
C PHE A 252 -9.65 -5.06 13.45
N ARG A 253 -9.57 -6.27 14.00
CA ARG A 253 -10.13 -7.47 13.38
C ARG A 253 -11.63 -7.52 13.57
N LEU A 254 -12.34 -7.09 12.53
CA LEU A 254 -13.79 -7.08 12.48
C LEU A 254 -14.27 -7.98 11.34
N PRO A 255 -15.31 -8.80 11.54
CA PRO A 255 -15.94 -9.57 10.46
C PRO A 255 -16.39 -8.64 9.33
N LEU A 256 -16.18 -9.02 8.07
CA LEU A 256 -16.57 -8.23 6.90
C LEU A 256 -18.09 -7.94 6.89
N ALA A 257 -18.46 -6.74 6.43
CA ALA A 257 -19.86 -6.37 6.29
C ALA A 257 -20.53 -7.21 5.20
N GLY A 258 -21.44 -8.11 5.60
CA GLY A 258 -22.13 -9.04 4.69
C GLY A 258 -21.67 -10.51 4.79
N GLY A 259 -20.72 -10.83 5.68
CA GLY A 259 -20.48 -12.21 6.10
C GLY A 259 -21.75 -12.77 6.77
N LEU A 260 -22.24 -13.89 6.26
CA LEU A 260 -23.48 -14.53 6.70
C LEU A 260 -23.60 -14.54 8.23
N GLN A 261 -24.64 -13.89 8.74
CA GLN A 261 -25.34 -14.47 9.88
C GLN A 261 -25.82 -15.85 9.40
N GLN A 262 -25.08 -16.90 9.75
CA GLN A 262 -25.66 -18.23 9.91
C GLN A 262 -26.06 -18.39 11.36
#